data_AF-A0A960Q1R2-F1
#
_entry.id   AF-A0A960Q1R2-F1
#
_cell.length_a   1.000
_cell.length_b   1.000
_cell.length_c   1.000
_cell.angle_alpha   90.00
_cell.angle_beta   90.00
_cell.angle_gamma   90.00
#
_symmetry.space_group_name_H-M   'P 1'
#
loop_
_entity.id
_entity.type
_entity.pdbx_description
1 polymer ?
#
loop_
_entity_poly.entity_id
_entity_poly.type
_entity_poly.pdbx_seq_one_letter_code
_entity_poly.pdbx_strand_id
1 'polypeptide(L)'
;TAIGDNMNLAARLEGANKFYGSWIMTSEATWKQLGGAFVGRALDVIRVKGKEEGVAVYEIITAVGSARAPEALARVEAWDRARALMLARNYAAAEAAFAAVLERWPDDAPSRVMRARCTDWVLSPPPADWDGVTAFEEK
;
A
#
# COMPACT_ATOMS: atom_id res chain seq x y z
N THR A 1 9.75 -2.97 29.18
CA THR A 1 10.31 -3.65 27.99
C THR A 1 9.29 -4.64 27.49
N ALA A 2 8.65 -4.38 26.35
CA ALA A 2 7.70 -5.33 25.76
C ALA A 2 8.48 -6.25 24.81
N ILE A 3 8.55 -7.54 25.11
CA ILE A 3 9.22 -8.55 24.29
C ILE A 3 8.13 -9.45 23.73
N GLY A 4 7.97 -9.47 22.41
CA GLY A 4 7.00 -10.32 21.72
C GLY A 4 6.98 -10.03 20.22
N ASP A 5 6.54 -11.01 19.41
CA ASP A 5 6.55 -10.99 17.94
C ASP A 5 5.97 -9.71 17.29
N ASN A 6 5.09 -9.01 18.00
CA ASN A 6 4.51 -7.73 17.56
C ASN A 6 5.50 -6.56 17.55
N MET A 7 6.52 -6.56 18.42
CA MET A 7 7.53 -5.48 18.43
C MET A 7 8.43 -5.54 17.19
N ASN A 8 8.66 -6.75 16.68
CA ASN A 8 9.45 -6.98 15.47
C ASN A 8 8.67 -6.55 14.20
N LEU A 9 7.34 -6.69 14.23
CA LEU A 9 6.50 -6.23 13.12
C LEU A 9 6.54 -4.71 12.96
N ALA A 10 6.46 -3.94 14.05
CA ALA A 10 6.47 -2.48 13.98
C ALA A 10 7.75 -1.93 13.32
N ALA A 11 8.92 -2.43 13.71
CA ALA A 11 10.20 -2.03 13.10
C ALA A 11 10.28 -2.40 11.61
N ARG A 12 9.75 -3.56 11.21
CA ARG A 12 9.73 -4.00 9.80
C ARG A 12 8.74 -3.20 8.96
N LEU A 13 7.60 -2.82 9.55
CA LEU A 13 6.66 -1.91 8.91
C LEU A 13 7.28 -0.53 8.70
N GLU A 14 8.20 -0.08 9.55
CA GLU A 14 8.94 1.16 9.31
C GLU A 14 9.78 1.09 8.03
N GLY A 15 10.50 -0.02 7.83
CA GLY A 15 11.27 -0.29 6.60
C GLY A 15 10.39 -0.31 5.36
N ALA A 16 9.27 -1.05 5.41
CA ALA A 16 8.29 -1.05 4.32
C ALA A 16 7.70 0.35 4.08
N ASN A 17 7.37 1.08 5.14
CA ASN A 17 6.81 2.44 5.04
C ASN A 17 7.76 3.40 4.32
N LYS A 18 9.08 3.30 4.55
CA LYS A 18 10.10 4.08 3.81
C LYS A 18 10.06 3.78 2.31
N PHE A 19 9.87 2.52 1.92
CA PHE A 19 9.76 2.15 0.52
C PHE A 19 8.49 2.72 -0.13
N TYR A 20 7.32 2.61 0.52
CA TYR A 20 6.07 3.15 -0.02
C TYR A 20 5.97 4.68 0.08
N GLY A 21 6.75 5.29 0.98
CA GLY A 21 6.76 6.74 1.21
C GLY A 21 5.49 7.28 1.85
N SER A 22 4.67 6.43 2.47
CA SER A 22 3.51 6.86 3.26
C SER A 22 3.95 7.44 4.61
N TRP A 23 3.10 8.28 5.20
CA TRP A 23 3.42 8.88 6.50
C TRP A 23 3.15 7.91 7.66
N ILE A 24 2.00 7.24 7.63
CA ILE A 24 1.59 6.27 8.64
C ILE A 24 1.17 4.99 7.94
N MET A 25 1.95 3.93 8.16
CA MET A 25 1.62 2.57 7.75
C MET A 25 1.18 1.74 8.96
N THR A 26 0.21 0.86 8.75
CA THR A 26 -0.28 -0.05 9.77
C THR A 26 -0.56 -1.44 9.19
N SER A 27 -0.57 -2.46 10.05
CA SER A 27 -0.98 -3.81 9.66
C SER A 27 -2.51 -3.89 9.54
N GLU A 28 -3.00 -4.93 8.85
CA GLU A 28 -4.43 -5.22 8.81
C GLU A 28 -5.06 -5.37 10.20
N ALA A 29 -4.36 -6.02 11.14
CA ALA A 29 -4.85 -6.25 12.49
C ALA A 29 -5.13 -4.93 13.21
N THR A 30 -4.20 -3.98 13.13
CA THR A 30 -4.38 -2.65 13.71
C THR A 30 -5.42 -1.84 12.93
N TRP A 31 -5.40 -1.87 11.59
CA TRP A 31 -6.41 -1.21 10.75
C TRP A 31 -7.84 -1.60 11.14
N LYS A 32 -8.10 -2.91 11.33
CA LYS A 32 -9.42 -3.43 11.77
C LYS A 32 -9.83 -2.89 13.14
N GLN A 33 -8.88 -2.72 14.07
CA GLN A 33 -9.16 -2.19 15.41
C GLN A 33 -9.50 -0.69 15.42
N LEU A 34 -9.12 0.07 14.39
CA LEU A 34 -9.45 1.50 14.28
C LEU A 34 -10.95 1.76 14.04
N GLY A 35 -11.73 0.74 13.69
CA GLY A 35 -13.20 0.82 13.66
C GLY A 35 -13.77 1.87 12.69
N GLY A 36 -13.05 2.20 11.62
CA GLY A 36 -13.49 3.22 10.65
C GLY A 36 -13.31 4.66 11.10
N ALA A 37 -12.53 4.93 12.16
CA ALA A 37 -12.23 6.28 12.63
C ALA A 37 -11.35 7.10 11.66
N PHE A 38 -10.74 6.45 10.65
CA PHE A 38 -9.79 7.05 9.74
C PHE A 38 -10.13 6.76 8.27
N VAL A 39 -9.79 7.72 7.41
CA VAL A 39 -9.69 7.55 5.96
C VAL A 39 -8.28 7.06 5.66
N GLY A 40 -8.20 6.03 4.82
CA GLY A 40 -6.96 5.36 4.46
C GLY A 40 -7.18 4.37 3.33
N ARG A 41 -6.13 3.67 2.92
CA ARG A 41 -6.16 2.73 1.79
C ARG A 41 -5.37 1.47 2.07
N ALA A 42 -5.78 0.36 1.46
CA ALA A 42 -4.96 -0.83 1.37
C ALA A 42 -3.79 -0.57 0.41
N LEU A 43 -2.57 -0.70 0.92
CA LEU A 43 -1.37 -0.48 0.12
C LEU A 43 -0.98 -1.75 -0.62
N ASP A 44 -0.59 -2.78 0.14
CA ASP A 44 0.02 -3.98 -0.41
C ASP A 44 -0.09 -5.17 0.54
N VAL A 45 0.33 -6.34 0.08
CA VAL A 45 0.62 -7.50 0.93
C VAL A 45 2.13 -7.70 0.91
N ILE A 46 2.75 -7.67 2.09
CA ILE A 46 4.21 -7.73 2.22
C ILE A 46 4.65 -8.92 3.05
N ARG A 47 5.74 -9.59 2.62
CA ARG A 47 6.43 -10.58 3.44
C ARG A 47 7.61 -9.90 4.09
N VAL A 48 7.63 -9.89 5.41
CA VAL A 48 8.74 -9.34 6.20
C VAL A 48 9.57 -10.50 6.77
N LYS A 49 10.88 -10.28 6.95
CA LYS A 49 11.82 -11.27 7.51
C LYS A 49 11.22 -11.99 8.72
N GLY A 50 11.25 -13.32 8.74
CA GLY A 50 10.73 -14.14 9.85
C GLY A 50 9.20 -14.29 9.90
N LYS A 51 8.48 -13.93 8.83
CA LYS A 51 7.07 -14.30 8.61
C LYS A 51 6.95 -15.06 7.30
N GLU A 52 6.36 -16.25 7.33
CA GLU A 52 6.07 -17.03 6.13
C GLU A 52 4.85 -16.46 5.39
N GLU A 53 3.83 -16.06 6.14
CA GLU A 53 2.60 -15.46 5.62
C GLU A 53 2.80 -13.97 5.27
N GLY A 54 2.16 -13.55 4.18
CA GLY A 54 2.09 -12.16 3.77
C GLY A 54 1.22 -11.35 4.74
N VAL A 55 1.66 -10.14 5.07
CA VAL A 55 0.96 -9.19 5.93
C VAL A 55 0.37 -8.09 5.06
N ALA A 56 -0.96 -7.96 5.06
CA ALA A 56 -1.61 -6.83 4.42
C ALA A 56 -1.33 -5.55 5.22
N VAL A 57 -0.94 -4.50 4.50
CA VAL A 57 -0.58 -3.20 5.05
C VAL A 57 -1.45 -2.08 4.50
N TYR A 58 -1.73 -1.10 5.35
CA TYR A 58 -2.64 0.00 5.09
C TYR A 58 -1.96 1.33 5.40
N GLU A 59 -2.29 2.36 4.62
CA GLU A 59 -1.94 3.73 4.93
C GLU A 59 -3.09 4.42 5.67
N ILE A 60 -2.77 5.13 6.75
CA ILE A 60 -3.68 6.08 7.40
C ILE A 60 -3.41 7.48 6.86
N ILE A 61 -4.43 8.14 6.31
CA ILE A 61 -4.30 9.46 5.69
C ILE A 61 -4.80 10.57 6.61
N THR A 62 -6.03 10.45 7.12
CA THR A 62 -6.62 11.46 8.00
C THR A 62 -7.79 10.88 8.80
N ALA A 63 -8.21 11.55 9.88
CA ALA A 63 -9.38 11.16 10.64
C ALA A 63 -10.67 11.43 9.84
N VAL A 64 -11.70 10.60 10.04
CA VAL A 64 -13.04 10.89 9.52
C VAL A 64 -13.55 12.20 10.11
N GLY A 65 -14.23 13.01 9.29
CA GLY A 65 -14.74 14.34 9.68
C GLY A 65 -13.69 15.45 9.70
N SER A 66 -12.41 15.13 9.47
CA SER A 66 -11.36 16.12 9.22
C SER A 66 -11.70 16.98 7.99
N ALA A 67 -11.28 18.25 7.99
CA ALA A 67 -11.39 19.12 6.82
C ALA A 67 -10.66 18.55 5.59
N ARG A 68 -9.69 17.63 5.79
CA ARG A 68 -8.96 16.94 4.71
C ARG A 68 -9.68 15.69 4.20
N ALA A 69 -10.73 15.22 4.88
CA ALA A 69 -11.38 13.94 4.56
C ALA A 69 -11.97 13.89 3.14
N PRO A 70 -12.63 14.93 2.61
CA PRO A 70 -13.18 14.88 1.25
C PRO A 70 -12.12 14.62 0.18
N GLU A 71 -10.99 15.32 0.26
CA GLU A 71 -9.89 15.15 -0.70
C GLU A 71 -9.18 13.80 -0.51
N ALA A 72 -9.03 13.36 0.75
CA ALA A 72 -8.48 12.04 1.04
C ALA A 72 -9.35 10.91 0.48
N LEU A 73 -10.69 11.00 0.58
CA LEU A 73 -11.61 10.02 0.03
C LEU A 73 -11.54 9.97 -1.50
N ALA A 74 -11.48 11.12 -2.17
CA ALA A 74 -11.30 11.17 -3.63
C ALA A 74 -9.99 10.50 -4.06
N ARG A 75 -8.90 10.71 -3.31
CA ARG A 75 -7.62 10.07 -3.56
C ARG A 75 -7.67 8.56 -3.36
N VAL A 76 -8.30 8.10 -2.28
CA VAL A 76 -8.49 6.67 -1.99
C VAL A 76 -9.31 5.99 -3.09
N GLU A 77 -10.39 6.62 -3.55
CA GLU A 77 -11.24 6.06 -4.60
C GLU A 77 -10.50 5.93 -5.94
N ALA A 78 -9.69 6.94 -6.31
CA ALA A 78 -8.85 6.88 -7.51
C ALA A 78 -7.76 5.80 -7.39
N TRP A 79 -7.12 5.70 -6.22
CA TRP A 79 -6.19 4.62 -5.91
C TRP A 79 -6.81 3.23 -6.03
N ASP A 80 -7.98 3.02 -5.43
CA ASP A 80 -8.65 1.71 -5.41
C ASP A 80 -9.01 1.23 -6.82
N ARG A 81 -9.42 2.16 -7.71
CA ARG A 81 -9.64 1.87 -9.13
C ARG A 81 -8.35 1.40 -9.83
N ALA A 82 -7.24 2.13 -9.64
CA ALA A 82 -5.95 1.76 -10.23
C ALA A 82 -5.44 0.41 -9.69
N ARG A 83 -5.57 0.20 -8.38
CA ARG A 83 -5.18 -1.05 -7.72
C ARG A 83 -6.04 -2.23 -8.18
N ALA A 84 -7.34 -2.04 -8.41
CA ALA A 84 -8.20 -3.09 -8.95
C ALA A 84 -7.74 -3.55 -10.35
N LEU A 85 -7.33 -2.62 -11.22
CA LEU A 85 -6.77 -2.95 -12.54
C LEU A 85 -5.45 -3.73 -12.41
N MET A 86 -4.58 -3.32 -11.48
CA MET A 86 -3.31 -4.00 -11.21
C MET A 86 -3.56 -5.45 -10.75
N LEU A 87 -4.51 -5.65 -9.83
CA LEU A 87 -4.88 -6.99 -9.34
C LEU A 87 -5.54 -7.84 -10.43
N ALA A 88 -6.27 -7.23 -11.37
CA ALA A 88 -6.80 -7.89 -12.55
C ALA A 88 -5.73 -8.15 -13.64
N ARG A 89 -4.45 -7.89 -13.34
CA ARG A 89 -3.29 -8.03 -14.24
C ARG A 89 -3.38 -7.17 -15.50
N ASN A 90 -4.22 -6.15 -15.50
CA ASN A 90 -4.28 -5.15 -16.56
C ASN A 90 -3.27 -4.03 -16.27
N TYR A 91 -1.98 -4.37 -16.33
CA TYR A 91 -0.90 -3.48 -15.87
C TYR A 91 -0.78 -2.19 -16.68
N ALA A 92 -1.08 -2.23 -17.98
CA ALA A 92 -1.09 -1.04 -18.82
C ALA A 92 -2.19 -0.05 -18.38
N ALA A 93 -3.41 -0.54 -18.13
CA ALA A 93 -4.49 0.31 -17.63
C ALA A 93 -4.23 0.78 -16.19
N ALA A 94 -3.61 -0.08 -15.36
CA ALA A 94 -3.23 0.28 -13.99
C ALA A 94 -2.15 1.38 -13.96
N GLU A 95 -1.13 1.30 -14.82
CA GLU A 95 -0.09 2.33 -14.96
C GLU A 95 -0.70 3.68 -15.32
N ALA A 96 -1.58 3.70 -16.33
CA ALA A 96 -2.29 4.91 -16.73
C ALA A 96 -3.19 5.45 -15.61
N ALA A 97 -3.89 4.58 -14.87
CA ALA A 97 -4.71 5.00 -13.75
C ALA A 97 -3.88 5.58 -12.59
N PHE A 98 -2.73 5.00 -12.26
CA PHE A 98 -1.82 5.58 -11.26
C PHE A 98 -1.17 6.88 -11.76
N ALA A 99 -0.89 7.02 -13.06
CA ALA A 99 -0.44 8.27 -13.65
C ALA A 99 -1.48 9.38 -13.45
N ALA A 100 -2.77 9.10 -13.69
CA ALA A 100 -3.85 10.05 -13.44
C ALA A 100 -4.00 10.43 -11.95
N VAL A 101 -3.75 9.47 -11.02
CA VAL A 101 -3.68 9.80 -9.57
C VAL A 101 -2.56 10.81 -9.32
N LEU A 102 -1.38 10.61 -9.92
CA LEU A 102 -0.23 11.49 -9.74
C LEU A 102 -0.36 12.85 -10.43
N GLU A 103 -1.18 12.97 -11.47
CA GLU A 103 -1.51 14.28 -12.06
C GLU A 103 -2.27 15.17 -11.07
N ARG A 104 -3.22 14.60 -10.31
CA ARG A 104 -3.99 15.33 -9.31
C ARG A 104 -3.27 15.43 -7.95
N TRP A 105 -2.54 14.40 -7.56
CA TRP A 105 -1.78 14.35 -6.30
C TRP A 105 -0.32 13.99 -6.57
N PRO A 106 0.51 14.95 -7.05
CA PRO A 106 1.91 14.70 -7.44
C PRO A 106 2.81 14.16 -6.32
N ASP A 107 2.45 14.44 -5.07
CA ASP A 107 3.19 14.01 -3.89
C ASP A 107 2.77 12.64 -3.36
N ASP A 108 1.84 11.95 -4.02
CA ASP A 108 1.36 10.63 -3.59
C ASP A 108 2.41 9.54 -3.85
N ALA A 109 3.35 9.38 -2.90
CA ALA A 109 4.46 8.45 -3.04
C ALA A 109 4.03 6.99 -3.28
N PRO A 110 2.99 6.44 -2.63
CA PRO A 110 2.55 5.09 -2.94
C PRO A 110 2.09 4.90 -4.39
N SER A 111 1.45 5.91 -5.01
CA SER A 111 1.06 5.83 -6.43
C SER A 111 2.28 5.83 -7.35
N ARG A 112 3.35 6.56 -7.02
CA ARG A 112 4.62 6.46 -7.76
C ARG A 112 5.19 5.05 -7.71
N VAL A 113 5.20 4.42 -6.53
CA VAL A 113 5.71 3.06 -6.34
C VAL A 113 4.91 2.05 -7.17
N MET A 114 3.57 2.10 -7.07
CA MET A 114 2.72 1.15 -7.81
C MET A 114 2.71 1.40 -9.31
N ARG A 115 2.81 2.66 -9.75
CA ARG A 115 2.97 2.99 -11.17
C ARG A 115 4.24 2.38 -11.74
N ALA A 116 5.39 2.61 -11.09
CA ALA A 116 6.66 2.06 -11.53
C ALA A 116 6.61 0.53 -11.63
N ARG A 117 6.00 -0.12 -10.63
CA ARG A 117 5.76 -1.56 -10.64
C ARG A 117 4.90 -2.02 -11.82
N CYS A 118 3.82 -1.30 -12.12
CA CYS A 118 2.97 -1.61 -13.28
C CYS A 118 3.76 -1.46 -14.59
N THR A 119 4.59 -0.41 -14.73
CA THR A 119 5.47 -0.23 -15.88
C THR A 119 6.39 -1.42 -16.09
N ASP A 120 7.03 -1.90 -15.02
CA ASP A 120 7.91 -3.07 -15.08
C ASP A 120 7.14 -4.33 -15.47
N TRP A 121 5.93 -4.51 -14.94
CA TRP A 121 5.09 -5.69 -15.20
C TRP A 121 4.41 -5.70 -16.57
N VAL A 122 4.27 -4.54 -17.23
CA VAL A 122 3.89 -4.51 -18.64
C VAL A 122 4.96 -5.19 -19.49
N LEU A 123 6.24 -5.00 -19.15
CA LEU A 123 7.38 -5.58 -19.89
C LEU A 123 7.70 -7.01 -19.44
N SER A 124 7.60 -7.27 -18.13
CA SER A 124 7.98 -8.52 -17.50
C SER A 124 6.96 -8.88 -16.40
N PRO A 125 5.78 -9.40 -16.78
CA PRO A 125 4.72 -9.68 -15.82
C PRO A 125 5.15 -10.78 -14.82
N PRO A 126 4.63 -10.75 -13.58
CA PRO A 126 4.88 -11.81 -12.62
C PRO A 126 4.40 -13.17 -13.14
N PRO A 127 5.03 -14.27 -12.69
CA PRO A 127 4.55 -15.62 -12.92
C PRO A 127 3.07 -15.79 -12.55
N ALA A 128 2.38 -16.73 -13.19
CA ALA A 128 0.94 -16.94 -12.95
C ALA A 128 0.62 -17.47 -11.54
N ASP A 129 1.60 -18.11 -10.91
CA ASP A 129 1.57 -18.63 -9.54
C ASP A 129 2.10 -17.63 -8.50
N TRP A 130 2.41 -16.39 -8.92
CA TRP A 130 2.83 -15.35 -7.99
C TRP A 130 1.72 -15.05 -6.97
N ASP A 131 2.06 -15.11 -5.70
CA ASP A 131 1.15 -14.98 -4.56
C ASP A 131 0.68 -13.54 -4.27
N GLY A 132 1.11 -12.57 -5.08
CA GLY A 132 0.78 -11.16 -4.90
C GLY A 132 1.57 -10.49 -3.77
N VAL A 133 2.57 -11.16 -3.18
CA VAL A 133 3.29 -10.69 -2.01
C VAL A 133 4.60 -10.01 -2.40
N THR A 134 4.82 -8.80 -1.88
CA THR A 134 6.09 -8.09 -2.00
C THR A 134 7.03 -8.51 -0.89
N ALA A 135 8.19 -9.09 -1.22
CA ALA A 135 9.17 -9.52 -0.23
C ALA A 135 10.09 -8.34 0.18
N PHE A 136 10.20 -8.10 1.49
CA PHE A 136 11.16 -7.16 2.08
C PHE A 136 12.18 -7.92 2.91
N GLU A 137 13.41 -7.98 2.41
CA GLU A 137 14.57 -8.51 3.11
C GLU A 137 15.46 -7.33 3.54
N GLU A 138 15.20 -6.73 4.70
CA GLU A 138 16.21 -5.88 5.32
C GLU A 138 17.34 -6.75 5.90
N LYS A 139 18.59 -6.35 5.62
CA LYS A 139 19.82 -7.02 6.08
C LYS A 139 19.85 -7.14 7.59
#